data_AF-A0A933C6F8-F1
#
_entry.id   AF-A0A933C6F8-F1
#
_cell.length_a   1.000
_cell.length_b   1.000
_cell.length_c   1.000
_cell.angle_alpha   90.00
_cell.angle_beta   90.00
_cell.angle_gamma   90.00
#
_symmetry.space_group_name_H-M   'P 1'
#
loop_
_entity.id
_entity.type
_entity.pdbx_description
1 polymer ?
#
loop_
_entity_poly.entity_id
_entity_poly.type
_entity_poly.pdbx_seq_one_letter_code
_entity_poly.pdbx_strand_id
1 'polypeptide(L)'
;AWSARTNVPLLLNRDNTAGYRTTYESSFFQYGKIVHKDGAFELAGRWHIDLENSFTMTEANLDGVFELARLTQIPVQRQSRASIGTSMSSMQLSWAYRNGYLIPSKKREPEAFKSAATLLLADRGGLIFNPPLGYHEDVAELDFVSMYPTIMVEKNVSPETVNCRCCRNDAVPELGYTICERREGIVPATLRSVVQKRALYKKLKRQYKGKDDRLFRTYDHRQNALKWMLVSCFGYLGYKNARFGKIEAHESVNAFSRDAILTAKEIAEERGFRMLHAIIDCVWLKKQGATEQEYEHLCREIASRTGIDISLEGIYSWILFPASKLDPAITTANRYTGWYRHGELKVRGLEARRRDTPKFIKTMQTAMLEALASARSVADVEERVPQLLDIVRSHVALLQSGQANPMELVLRRHLSKEADEYTNNSMSAVVSKLVADMGVHLAPGESIEFIILDQSGKRKPEKAKPLALYAFEDGYDIEQYTELTLRAAETMLLPFGYSKEKLKECLGITEPGKRKKKSATIVQKELEFKTPAERRREESIVFSRRISNIDRRIQN
;
A
#
# COMPACT_ATOMS: atom_id res chain seq x y z
N ALA A 1 -22.47 -5.16 35.53
CA ALA A 1 -22.41 -6.45 36.26
C ALA A 1 -21.78 -6.32 37.66
N TRP A 2 -20.52 -5.88 37.81
CA TRP A 2 -19.87 -5.79 39.13
C TRP A 2 -20.49 -4.75 40.08
N SER A 3 -20.71 -3.51 39.60
CA SER A 3 -21.34 -2.45 40.41
C SER A 3 -22.74 -2.84 40.89
N ALA A 4 -23.54 -3.45 40.01
CA ALA A 4 -24.86 -3.99 40.35
C ALA A 4 -24.80 -5.12 41.40
N ARG A 5 -23.74 -5.94 41.40
CA ARG A 5 -23.55 -7.03 42.38
C ARG A 5 -23.02 -6.55 43.73
N THR A 6 -22.30 -5.44 43.77
CA THR A 6 -21.58 -4.96 44.98
C THR A 6 -22.19 -3.73 45.61
N ASN A 7 -23.16 -3.11 44.94
CA ASN A 7 -23.73 -1.80 45.30
C ASN A 7 -22.67 -0.68 45.45
N VAL A 8 -21.47 -0.90 44.91
CA VAL A 8 -20.40 0.11 44.84
C VAL A 8 -20.51 0.80 43.48
N PRO A 9 -20.68 2.13 43.43
CA PRO A 9 -20.78 2.86 42.17
C PRO A 9 -19.44 2.77 41.41
N LEU A 10 -19.50 2.41 40.13
CA LEU A 10 -18.32 2.39 39.27
C LEU A 10 -17.97 3.81 38.83
N LEU A 11 -17.15 4.49 39.63
CA LEU A 11 -16.65 5.83 39.34
C LEU A 11 -15.38 5.75 38.47
N LEU A 12 -15.57 5.72 37.15
CA LEU A 12 -14.45 5.66 36.21
C LEU A 12 -13.82 7.04 35.98
N ASN A 13 -14.60 8.11 36.12
CA ASN A 13 -14.06 9.47 36.10
C ASN A 13 -13.25 9.76 37.37
N ARG A 14 -12.26 10.64 37.27
CA ARG A 14 -11.66 11.29 38.44
C ARG A 14 -12.49 12.50 38.84
N ASP A 15 -13.04 13.21 37.86
CA ASP A 15 -14.01 14.27 38.10
C ASP A 15 -15.42 13.68 38.13
N ASN A 16 -15.95 13.49 39.34
CA ASN A 16 -17.24 12.85 39.56
C ASN A 16 -18.43 13.75 39.20
N THR A 17 -18.20 15.04 38.89
CA THR A 17 -19.25 15.97 38.46
C THR A 17 -19.47 15.95 36.95
N ALA A 18 -18.49 15.44 36.20
CA ALA A 18 -18.55 15.35 34.76
C ALA A 18 -19.22 14.05 34.30
N GLY A 19 -20.11 14.16 33.31
CA GLY A 19 -20.66 13.00 32.61
C GLY A 19 -19.62 12.27 31.76
N TYR A 20 -19.97 11.07 31.33
CA TYR A 20 -19.15 10.34 30.37
C TYR A 20 -19.40 10.85 28.96
N ARG A 21 -18.33 11.13 28.21
CA ARG A 21 -18.45 11.57 26.83
C ARG A 21 -18.24 10.38 25.90
N THR A 22 -19.26 10.08 25.11
CA THR A 22 -19.19 9.07 24.05
C THR A 22 -18.97 9.72 22.70
N THR A 23 -18.35 8.97 21.80
CA THR A 23 -18.26 9.29 20.37
C THR A 23 -18.96 8.21 19.57
N TYR A 24 -19.47 8.57 18.39
CA TYR A 24 -20.14 7.62 17.50
C TYR A 24 -19.14 6.71 16.80
N GLU A 25 -19.58 5.49 16.51
CA GLU A 25 -18.91 4.61 15.55
C GLU A 25 -18.98 5.20 14.13
N SER A 26 -18.02 4.87 13.29
CA SER A 26 -17.99 5.34 11.90
C SER A 26 -17.13 4.46 11.02
N SER A 27 -17.58 4.27 9.77
CA SER A 27 -16.76 3.71 8.69
C SER A 27 -16.39 4.81 7.70
N PHE A 28 -15.12 4.87 7.28
CA PHE A 28 -14.63 5.86 6.34
C PHE A 28 -13.64 5.27 5.33
N PHE A 29 -13.55 5.89 4.15
CA PHE A 29 -12.64 5.44 3.10
C PHE A 29 -11.24 6.05 3.30
N GLN A 30 -10.22 5.20 3.36
CA GLN A 30 -8.82 5.59 3.50
C GLN A 30 -7.94 4.66 2.64
N TYR A 31 -7.13 5.25 1.75
CA TYR A 31 -6.18 4.52 0.88
C TYR A 31 -6.78 3.33 0.10
N GLY A 32 -7.93 3.53 -0.55
CA GLY A 32 -8.54 2.46 -1.36
C GLY A 32 -9.31 1.41 -0.55
N LYS A 33 -9.43 1.59 0.77
CA LYS A 33 -10.09 0.66 1.69
C LYS A 33 -11.10 1.39 2.56
N ILE A 34 -12.15 0.68 2.97
CA ILE A 34 -13.02 1.16 4.04
C ILE A 34 -12.39 0.70 5.36
N VAL A 35 -12.36 1.59 6.34
CA VAL A 35 -11.87 1.35 7.70
C VAL A 35 -13.03 1.64 8.65
N HIS A 36 -13.29 0.70 9.56
CA HIS A 36 -14.25 0.89 10.65
C HIS A 36 -13.54 1.40 11.90
N LYS A 37 -14.23 2.25 12.66
CA LYS A 37 -13.79 2.77 13.96
C LYS A 37 -14.97 2.76 14.92
N ASP A 38 -14.80 2.06 16.04
CA ASP A 38 -15.82 2.02 17.09
C ASP A 38 -15.95 3.34 17.85
N GLY A 39 -17.10 3.49 18.50
CA GLY A 39 -17.36 4.57 19.43
C GLY A 39 -16.41 4.53 20.63
N ALA A 40 -15.82 5.67 20.97
CA ALA A 40 -14.95 5.82 22.13
C ALA A 40 -15.68 6.38 23.35
N PHE A 41 -15.23 5.94 24.53
CA PHE A 41 -15.62 6.49 25.82
C PHE A 41 -14.49 7.34 26.42
N GLU A 42 -14.74 8.62 26.62
CA GLU A 42 -13.82 9.57 27.23
C GLU A 42 -14.15 9.78 28.71
N LEU A 43 -13.10 9.69 29.54
CA LEU A 43 -13.15 9.84 30.99
C LEU A 43 -12.72 11.26 31.37
N ALA A 44 -13.42 11.86 32.34
CA ALA A 44 -13.04 13.15 32.88
C ALA A 44 -11.95 12.99 33.94
N GLY A 45 -10.82 13.68 33.74
CA GLY A 45 -9.68 13.67 34.66
C GLY A 45 -8.88 12.36 34.71
N ARG A 46 -9.13 11.39 33.82
CA ARG A 46 -8.31 10.18 33.61
C ARG A 46 -8.14 9.91 32.13
N TRP A 47 -7.02 9.33 31.72
CA TRP A 47 -6.86 8.86 30.34
C TRP A 47 -7.35 7.43 30.20
N HIS A 48 -8.29 7.22 29.28
CA HIS A 48 -8.65 5.89 28.80
C HIS A 48 -8.08 5.72 27.39
N ILE A 49 -7.11 4.82 27.25
CA ILE A 49 -6.40 4.56 26.00
C ILE A 49 -6.74 3.15 25.55
N ASP A 50 -7.31 3.03 24.35
CA ASP A 50 -7.50 1.73 23.70
C ASP A 50 -6.16 1.18 23.24
N LEU A 51 -5.85 -0.07 23.56
CA LEU A 51 -4.67 -0.73 22.99
C LEU A 51 -5.01 -1.46 21.69
N GLU A 52 -6.27 -1.84 21.49
CA GLU A 52 -6.71 -2.62 20.33
C GLU A 52 -7.27 -1.70 19.24
N ASN A 53 -7.94 -0.61 19.62
CA ASN A 53 -8.61 0.30 18.71
C ASN A 53 -7.88 1.64 18.49
N SER A 54 -6.57 1.67 18.71
CA SER A 54 -5.73 2.85 18.52
C SER A 54 -4.57 2.57 17.59
N PHE A 55 -4.70 3.05 16.36
CA PHE A 55 -3.63 2.99 15.35
C PHE A 55 -2.30 3.56 15.88
N THR A 56 -2.35 4.72 16.55
CA THR A 56 -1.13 5.36 17.08
C THR A 56 -0.49 4.53 18.19
N MET A 57 -1.29 3.89 19.06
CA MET A 57 -0.74 3.03 20.12
C MET A 57 -0.08 1.78 19.54
N THR A 58 -0.71 1.13 18.57
CA THR A 58 -0.14 -0.06 17.90
C THR A 58 1.20 0.26 17.23
N GLU A 59 1.29 1.41 16.56
CA GLU A 59 2.46 1.77 15.76
C GLU A 59 3.57 2.50 16.54
N ALA A 60 3.22 3.20 17.61
CA ALA A 60 4.11 4.15 18.27
C ALA A 60 4.01 4.21 19.80
N ASN A 61 3.15 3.39 20.42
CA ASN A 61 3.00 3.31 21.88
C ASN A 61 2.72 4.68 22.55
N LEU A 62 2.81 4.76 23.89
CA LEU A 62 2.55 5.97 24.66
C LEU A 62 3.52 7.11 24.32
N ASP A 63 4.81 6.81 24.12
CA ASP A 63 5.81 7.81 23.75
C ASP A 63 5.45 8.53 22.44
N GLY A 64 4.94 7.79 21.46
CA GLY A 64 4.42 8.34 20.21
C GLY A 64 3.15 9.17 20.41
N VAL A 65 2.19 8.68 21.19
CA VAL A 65 0.96 9.43 21.51
C VAL A 65 1.28 10.74 22.20
N PHE A 66 2.21 10.75 23.16
CA PHE A 66 2.63 11.97 23.86
C PHE A 66 3.30 12.97 22.91
N GLU A 67 4.15 12.50 22.00
CA GLU A 67 4.76 13.37 20.99
C GLU A 67 3.70 14.01 20.09
N LEU A 68 2.76 13.21 19.57
CA LEU A 68 1.67 13.74 18.75
C LEU A 68 0.79 14.70 19.53
N ALA A 69 0.37 14.35 20.75
CA ALA A 69 -0.49 15.20 21.58
C ALA A 69 0.13 16.58 21.81
N ARG A 70 1.45 16.63 22.05
CA ARG A 70 2.18 17.89 22.20
C ARG A 70 2.25 18.70 20.90
N LEU A 71 2.47 18.05 19.77
CA LEU A 71 2.55 18.69 18.45
C LEU A 71 1.20 19.21 17.96
N THR A 72 0.15 18.41 18.11
CA THR A 72 -1.18 18.66 17.57
C THR A 72 -2.05 19.47 18.54
N GLN A 73 -1.62 19.56 19.80
CA GLN A 73 -2.36 20.17 20.90
C GLN A 73 -3.71 19.51 21.18
N ILE A 74 -3.81 18.22 20.85
CA ILE A 74 -4.97 17.39 21.18
C ILE A 74 -4.68 16.68 22.51
N PRO A 75 -5.62 16.65 23.48
CA PRO A 75 -5.46 15.87 24.70
C PRO A 75 -5.10 14.41 24.43
N VAL A 76 -4.18 13.83 25.21
CA VAL A 76 -3.60 12.48 25.01
C VAL A 76 -4.66 11.42 24.71
N GLN A 77 -5.72 11.37 25.52
CA GLN A 77 -6.82 10.42 25.36
C GLN A 77 -7.48 10.53 23.99
N ARG A 78 -7.77 11.75 23.53
CA ARG A 78 -8.36 11.99 22.22
C ARG A 78 -7.36 11.74 21.09
N GLN A 79 -6.09 12.11 21.30
CA GLN A 79 -5.02 11.89 20.32
C GLN A 79 -4.81 10.40 20.04
N SER A 80 -4.93 9.54 21.05
CA SER A 80 -4.80 8.08 20.87
C SER A 80 -5.78 7.53 19.82
N ARG A 81 -6.98 8.13 19.69
CA ARG A 81 -8.02 7.70 18.75
C ARG A 81 -8.24 8.68 17.60
N ALA A 82 -7.44 9.74 17.50
CA ALA A 82 -7.56 10.73 16.44
C ALA A 82 -6.98 10.16 15.14
N SER A 83 -7.67 10.40 14.02
CA SER A 83 -7.08 10.15 12.72
C SER A 83 -5.88 11.09 12.52
N ILE A 84 -4.95 10.67 11.66
CA ILE A 84 -3.79 11.49 11.32
C ILE A 84 -4.22 12.81 10.67
N GLY A 85 -5.27 12.78 9.83
CA GLY A 85 -5.86 14.00 9.26
C GLY A 85 -6.39 14.97 10.31
N THR A 86 -7.07 14.48 11.36
CA THR A 86 -7.51 15.32 12.50
C THR A 86 -6.33 15.92 13.24
N SER A 87 -5.29 15.10 13.46
CA SER A 87 -4.04 15.52 14.11
C SER A 87 -3.37 16.67 13.35
N MET A 88 -3.20 16.51 12.04
CA MET A 88 -2.67 17.56 11.16
C MET A 88 -3.54 18.81 11.12
N SER A 89 -4.87 18.62 11.02
CA SER A 89 -5.83 19.74 11.02
C SER A 89 -5.66 20.59 12.28
N SER A 90 -5.56 19.96 13.45
CA SER A 90 -5.40 20.65 14.73
C SER A 90 -4.11 21.48 14.77
N MET A 91 -3.00 20.91 14.29
CA MET A 91 -1.72 21.60 14.20
C MET A 91 -1.81 22.83 13.27
N GLN A 92 -2.41 22.69 12.09
CA GLN A 92 -2.61 23.78 11.13
C GLN A 92 -3.55 24.85 11.68
N LEU A 93 -4.67 24.47 12.31
CA LEU A 93 -5.61 25.41 12.91
C LEU A 93 -4.98 26.24 14.03
N SER A 94 -4.18 25.60 14.89
CA SER A 94 -3.44 26.32 15.94
C SER A 94 -2.45 27.31 15.36
N TRP A 95 -1.68 26.90 14.34
CA TRP A 95 -0.75 27.79 13.66
C TRP A 95 -1.46 28.97 12.99
N ALA A 96 -2.56 28.71 12.26
CA ALA A 96 -3.35 29.75 11.61
C ALA A 96 -3.88 30.77 12.62
N TYR A 97 -4.44 30.29 13.73
CA TYR A 97 -4.96 31.15 14.79
C TYR A 97 -3.87 32.04 15.40
N ARG A 98 -2.70 31.48 15.73
CA ARG A 98 -1.58 32.23 16.32
C ARG A 98 -1.01 33.29 15.39
N ASN A 99 -1.09 33.07 14.08
CA ASN A 99 -0.58 33.99 13.07
C ASN A 99 -1.67 34.89 12.48
N GLY A 100 -2.85 34.96 13.12
CA GLY A 100 -3.91 35.89 12.72
C GLY A 100 -4.60 35.55 11.38
N TYR A 101 -4.53 34.29 10.92
CA TYR A 101 -5.21 33.87 9.70
C TYR A 101 -6.68 33.53 9.96
N LEU A 102 -7.54 33.97 9.05
CA LEU A 102 -8.96 33.59 9.05
C LEU A 102 -9.12 32.11 8.74
N ILE A 103 -9.79 31.39 9.63
CA ILE A 103 -10.07 29.95 9.48
C ILE A 103 -11.50 29.78 8.96
N PRO A 104 -11.69 29.23 7.75
CA PRO A 104 -13.04 29.00 7.23
C PRO A 104 -13.77 27.94 8.08
N SER A 105 -15.03 28.23 8.42
CA SER A 105 -15.88 27.29 9.17
C SER A 105 -16.21 26.02 8.38
N LYS A 106 -16.36 26.15 7.05
CA LYS A 106 -16.51 25.06 6.09
C LYS A 106 -15.60 25.32 4.90
N LYS A 107 -14.94 24.26 4.40
CA LYS A 107 -14.21 24.33 3.12
C LYS A 107 -15.21 24.41 1.98
N ARG A 108 -15.00 25.35 1.06
CA ARG A 108 -15.88 25.58 -0.10
C ARG A 108 -15.20 25.35 -1.44
N GLU A 109 -13.88 25.47 -1.50
CA GLU A 109 -13.12 25.41 -2.75
C GLU A 109 -12.01 24.34 -2.64
N PRO A 110 -12.29 23.09 -3.03
CA PRO A 110 -11.27 22.05 -3.09
C PRO A 110 -10.30 22.21 -4.26
N GLU A 111 -10.73 22.88 -5.33
CA GLU A 111 -10.04 23.01 -6.62
C GLU A 111 -10.64 24.17 -7.43
N ALA A 112 -9.84 24.81 -8.27
CA ALA A 112 -10.31 25.77 -9.27
C ALA A 112 -10.72 25.10 -10.58
N PHE A 113 -11.49 25.81 -11.41
CA PHE A 113 -11.82 25.31 -12.75
C PHE A 113 -10.57 25.17 -13.62
N LYS A 114 -10.45 24.05 -14.34
CA LYS A 114 -9.31 23.72 -15.20
C LYS A 114 -9.76 23.42 -16.63
N SER A 115 -8.88 23.69 -17.58
CA SER A 115 -9.09 23.25 -18.96
C SER A 115 -8.96 21.72 -19.06
N ALA A 116 -9.56 21.11 -20.07
CA ALA A 116 -9.40 19.68 -20.34
C ALA A 116 -7.93 19.27 -20.54
N ALA A 117 -7.13 20.13 -21.18
CA ALA A 117 -5.69 19.90 -21.36
C ALA A 117 -4.94 19.88 -20.02
N THR A 118 -5.24 20.83 -19.14
CA THR A 118 -4.66 20.88 -17.79
C THR A 118 -5.04 19.65 -16.98
N LEU A 119 -6.29 19.19 -17.07
CA LEU A 119 -6.72 17.97 -16.37
C LEU A 119 -5.93 16.73 -16.83
N LEU A 120 -5.70 16.56 -18.13
CA LEU A 120 -4.91 15.43 -18.67
C LEU A 120 -3.43 15.45 -18.25
N LEU A 121 -2.88 16.64 -17.98
CA LEU A 121 -1.52 16.80 -17.49
C LEU A 121 -1.44 16.64 -15.96
N ALA A 122 -2.40 17.21 -15.25
CA ALA A 122 -2.38 17.30 -13.78
C ALA A 122 -2.88 16.02 -13.09
N ASP A 123 -3.79 15.27 -13.72
CA ASP A 123 -4.28 13.97 -13.22
C ASP A 123 -3.26 12.84 -13.45
N ARG A 124 -2.06 13.05 -12.91
CA ARG A 124 -0.92 12.14 -12.95
C ARG A 124 -0.37 11.96 -11.54
N GLY A 125 -0.26 10.71 -11.11
CA GLY A 125 0.38 10.35 -9.86
C GLY A 125 1.92 10.48 -9.91
N GLY A 126 2.56 9.88 -8.90
CA GLY A 126 4.02 9.72 -8.89
C GLY A 126 4.51 8.86 -10.07
N LEU A 127 5.79 9.00 -10.41
CA LEU A 127 6.37 8.32 -11.56
C LEU A 127 6.48 6.81 -11.32
N ILE A 128 6.16 6.02 -12.34
CA ILE A 128 6.35 4.58 -12.33
C ILE A 128 7.04 4.19 -13.63
N PHE A 129 8.23 3.60 -13.52
CA PHE A 129 8.90 2.92 -14.61
C PHE A 129 8.70 1.42 -14.41
N ASN A 130 8.10 0.68 -15.34
CA ASN A 130 7.89 -0.76 -15.13
C ASN A 130 9.23 -1.52 -15.14
N PRO A 131 9.43 -2.46 -14.21
CA PRO A 131 10.67 -3.24 -14.16
C PRO A 131 10.74 -4.27 -15.29
N PRO A 132 11.95 -4.70 -15.67
CA PRO A 132 12.11 -5.88 -16.53
C PRO A 132 11.64 -7.15 -15.80
N LEU A 133 10.98 -8.06 -16.53
CA LEU A 133 10.48 -9.32 -15.98
C LEU A 133 11.64 -10.26 -15.57
N GLY A 134 11.44 -11.03 -14.51
CA GLY A 134 12.33 -12.12 -14.12
C GLY A 134 13.32 -11.76 -13.01
N TYR A 135 14.36 -12.58 -12.87
CA TYR A 135 15.42 -12.43 -11.88
C TYR A 135 16.55 -11.53 -12.41
N HIS A 136 17.04 -10.65 -11.54
CA HIS A 136 18.13 -9.73 -11.82
C HIS A 136 19.10 -9.69 -10.64
N GLU A 137 20.39 -9.60 -10.94
CA GLU A 137 21.48 -9.41 -9.96
C GLU A 137 22.12 -8.02 -10.09
N ASP A 138 22.92 -7.64 -9.10
CA ASP A 138 23.63 -6.35 -9.03
C ASP A 138 22.71 -5.14 -9.16
N VAL A 139 21.56 -5.21 -8.51
CA VAL A 139 20.57 -4.14 -8.46
C VAL A 139 20.66 -3.45 -7.11
N ALA A 140 20.88 -2.15 -7.09
CA ALA A 140 20.78 -1.34 -5.87
C ALA A 140 19.41 -0.67 -5.79
N GLU A 141 18.85 -0.60 -4.60
CA GLU A 141 17.67 0.20 -4.32
C GLU A 141 18.07 1.48 -3.59
N LEU A 142 17.64 2.62 -4.14
CA LEU A 142 17.83 3.94 -3.55
C LEU A 142 16.44 4.52 -3.24
N ASP A 143 16.27 5.10 -2.06
CA ASP A 143 14.99 5.63 -1.56
C ASP A 143 15.12 7.10 -1.15
N PHE A 144 14.20 7.95 -1.61
CA PHE A 144 14.14 9.35 -1.23
C PHE A 144 13.57 9.50 0.19
N VAL A 145 14.29 10.22 1.05
CA VAL A 145 13.94 10.35 2.45
C VAL A 145 12.72 11.26 2.61
N SER A 146 11.55 10.63 2.79
CA SER A 146 10.29 11.36 3.00
C SER A 146 10.01 12.39 1.91
N MET A 147 10.19 11.95 0.66
CA MET A 147 10.15 12.77 -0.55
C MET A 147 9.01 13.80 -0.56
N TYR A 148 7.76 13.36 -0.39
CA TYR A 148 6.59 14.24 -0.52
C TYR A 148 6.51 15.32 0.57
N PRO A 149 6.64 15.00 1.87
CA PRO A 149 6.77 16.04 2.89
C PRO A 149 7.94 17.01 2.66
N THR A 150 9.09 16.51 2.22
CA THR A 150 10.25 17.36 1.91
C THR A 150 9.94 18.30 0.74
N ILE A 151 9.31 17.81 -0.32
CA ILE A 151 8.83 18.66 -1.44
C ILE A 151 7.88 19.74 -0.92
N MET A 152 6.91 19.40 -0.06
CA MET A 152 5.99 20.39 0.49
C MET A 152 6.72 21.50 1.23
N VAL A 153 7.71 21.15 2.05
CA VAL A 153 8.47 22.11 2.88
C VAL A 153 9.43 22.94 2.03
N GLU A 154 10.26 22.30 1.20
CA GLU A 154 11.35 22.95 0.46
C GLU A 154 10.84 23.71 -0.78
N LYS A 155 9.76 23.25 -1.41
CA LYS A 155 9.13 23.93 -2.56
C LYS A 155 7.94 24.80 -2.15
N ASN A 156 7.76 25.07 -0.85
CA ASN A 156 6.70 25.93 -0.30
C ASN A 156 5.28 25.58 -0.80
N VAL A 157 4.95 24.30 -0.94
CA VAL A 157 3.67 23.86 -1.54
C VAL A 157 2.55 23.85 -0.51
N SER A 158 1.58 24.75 -0.68
CA SER A 158 0.45 24.96 0.22
C SER A 158 -0.76 25.52 -0.55
N PRO A 159 -2.01 25.33 -0.08
CA PRO A 159 -3.21 25.82 -0.78
C PRO A 159 -3.19 27.30 -1.17
N GLU A 160 -2.60 28.13 -0.33
CA GLU A 160 -2.52 29.58 -0.46
C GLU A 160 -1.25 30.08 -1.16
N THR A 161 -0.26 29.21 -1.35
CA THR A 161 0.98 29.53 -2.07
C THR A 161 0.91 29.09 -3.53
N VAL A 162 0.21 28.00 -3.82
CA VAL A 162 -0.01 27.48 -5.18
C VAL A 162 -1.03 28.33 -5.93
N ASN A 163 -0.67 28.77 -7.14
CA ASN A 163 -1.46 29.68 -7.98
C ASN A 163 -1.82 30.96 -7.24
N CYS A 164 -0.87 31.51 -6.48
CA CYS A 164 -1.06 32.75 -5.76
C CYS A 164 -1.16 33.95 -6.73
N ARG A 165 -1.92 34.97 -6.37
CA ARG A 165 -2.12 36.17 -7.21
C ARG A 165 -0.91 37.10 -7.28
N CYS A 166 0.04 36.95 -6.36
CA CYS A 166 1.15 37.91 -6.17
C CYS A 166 2.43 37.54 -6.92
N CYS A 167 2.56 36.31 -7.40
CA CYS A 167 3.75 35.82 -8.12
C CYS A 167 3.35 35.37 -9.53
N ARG A 168 4.30 35.46 -10.47
CA ARG A 168 4.17 35.00 -11.85
C ARG A 168 5.42 34.20 -12.20
N ASN A 169 5.54 33.03 -11.56
CA ASN A 169 6.62 32.07 -11.80
C ASN A 169 6.00 30.75 -12.25
N ASP A 170 6.58 30.09 -13.25
CA ASP A 170 6.09 28.77 -13.69
C ASP A 170 6.81 27.68 -12.90
N ALA A 171 6.74 27.79 -11.56
CA ALA A 171 7.60 27.05 -10.65
C ALA A 171 7.31 25.55 -10.61
N VAL A 172 6.08 25.12 -10.90
CA VAL A 172 5.68 23.71 -10.89
C VAL A 172 5.95 23.08 -12.27
N PRO A 173 6.81 22.04 -12.36
CA PRO A 173 7.14 21.36 -13.61
C PRO A 173 5.90 20.83 -14.32
N GLU A 174 5.91 20.83 -15.66
CA GLU A 174 4.83 20.36 -16.56
C GLU A 174 3.50 21.14 -16.49
N LEU A 175 3.13 21.68 -15.33
CA LEU A 175 1.83 22.30 -15.05
C LEU A 175 1.85 23.83 -15.14
N GLY A 176 3.02 24.45 -14.99
CA GLY A 176 3.16 25.91 -15.02
C GLY A 176 2.42 26.60 -13.88
N TYR A 177 2.15 25.90 -12.77
CA TYR A 177 1.54 26.52 -11.59
C TYR A 177 2.54 27.42 -10.90
N THR A 178 2.04 28.52 -10.33
CA THR A 178 2.87 29.45 -9.56
C THR A 178 3.03 28.97 -8.13
N ILE A 179 4.19 29.25 -7.53
CA ILE A 179 4.47 29.05 -6.11
C ILE A 179 4.84 30.40 -5.51
N CYS A 180 4.22 30.75 -4.39
CA CYS A 180 4.52 32.02 -3.74
C CYS A 180 5.95 32.08 -3.20
N GLU A 181 6.69 33.14 -3.56
CA GLU A 181 8.04 33.42 -3.05
C GLU A 181 8.04 34.47 -1.93
N ARG A 182 6.89 35.11 -1.66
CA ARG A 182 6.78 36.23 -0.72
C ARG A 182 6.39 35.82 0.70
N ARG A 183 5.82 34.63 0.87
CA ARG A 183 5.34 34.12 2.17
C ARG A 183 5.49 32.61 2.26
N GLU A 184 5.77 32.12 3.45
CA GLU A 184 5.69 30.69 3.74
C GLU A 184 4.22 30.25 3.85
N GLY A 185 3.90 29.09 3.28
CA GLY A 185 2.58 28.48 3.41
C GLY A 185 2.40 27.76 4.74
N ILE A 186 1.14 27.61 5.16
CA ILE A 186 0.74 26.92 6.39
C ILE A 186 1.17 25.45 6.41
N VAL A 187 1.12 24.78 5.27
CA VAL A 187 1.55 23.38 5.15
C VAL A 187 3.07 23.27 5.40
N PRO A 188 3.94 23.97 4.66
CA PRO A 188 5.37 24.05 4.95
C PRO A 188 5.69 24.44 6.40
N ALA A 189 5.09 25.54 6.91
CA ALA A 189 5.38 26.08 8.23
C ALA A 189 5.08 25.08 9.36
N THR A 190 4.00 24.30 9.21
CA THR A 190 3.62 23.29 10.21
C THR A 190 4.40 21.98 10.05
N LEU A 191 4.61 21.50 8.81
CA LEU A 191 5.30 20.24 8.54
C LEU A 191 6.81 20.32 8.78
N ARG A 192 7.45 21.48 8.62
CA ARG A 192 8.89 21.67 8.85
C ARG A 192 9.32 21.13 10.22
N SER A 193 8.54 21.45 11.26
CA SER A 193 8.79 20.98 12.63
C SER A 193 8.70 19.44 12.75
N VAL A 194 7.79 18.80 12.02
CA VAL A 194 7.57 17.35 12.02
C VAL A 194 8.73 16.64 11.32
N VAL A 195 9.16 17.16 10.15
CA VAL A 195 10.29 16.64 9.38
C VAL A 195 11.58 16.72 10.20
N GLN A 196 11.89 17.90 10.75
CA GLN A 196 13.10 18.14 11.54
C GLN A 196 13.15 17.28 12.80
N LYS A 197 12.05 17.20 13.56
CA LYS A 197 11.98 16.34 14.76
C LYS A 197 12.15 14.87 14.43
N ARG A 198 11.56 14.39 13.33
CA ARG A 198 11.72 13.00 12.91
C ARG A 198 13.17 12.69 12.55
N ALA A 199 13.85 13.59 11.83
CA ALA A 199 15.27 13.44 11.52
C ALA A 199 16.12 13.39 12.81
N LEU A 200 15.86 14.29 13.76
CA LEU A 200 16.50 14.27 15.08
C LEU A 200 16.28 12.95 15.82
N TYR A 201 15.05 12.48 15.92
CA TYR A 201 14.74 11.23 16.62
C TYR A 201 15.31 9.99 15.93
N LYS A 202 15.41 9.98 14.59
CA LYS A 202 16.15 8.94 13.87
C LYS A 202 17.64 8.94 14.24
N LYS A 203 18.27 10.12 14.34
CA LYS A 203 19.67 10.25 14.76
C LYS A 203 19.87 9.76 16.20
N LEU A 204 19.01 10.20 17.13
CA LEU A 204 19.08 9.77 18.54
C LEU A 204 18.82 8.27 18.70
N LYS A 205 17.82 7.71 18.00
CA LYS A 205 17.59 6.26 17.95
C LYS A 205 18.87 5.51 17.55
N ARG A 206 19.57 5.94 16.49
CA ARG A 206 20.83 5.31 16.07
C ARG A 206 21.93 5.45 17.14
N GLN A 207 22.05 6.62 17.77
CA GLN A 207 23.04 6.88 18.81
C GLN A 207 22.88 5.96 20.03
N TYR A 208 21.65 5.68 20.45
CA TYR A 208 21.37 4.86 21.64
C TYR A 208 21.18 3.36 21.36
N LYS A 209 21.18 2.93 20.09
CA LYS A 209 21.08 1.52 19.72
C LYS A 209 22.21 0.71 20.37
N GLY A 210 21.85 -0.28 21.19
CA GLY A 210 22.80 -1.11 21.94
C GLY A 210 23.47 -0.44 23.14
N LYS A 211 23.16 0.84 23.43
CA LYS A 211 23.72 1.59 24.56
C LYS A 211 22.69 1.83 25.68
N ASP A 212 21.47 2.21 25.31
CA ASP A 212 20.34 2.39 26.24
C ASP A 212 19.05 1.95 25.53
N ASP A 213 18.54 0.78 25.92
CA ASP A 213 17.34 0.19 25.31
C ASP A 213 16.08 1.05 25.56
N ARG A 214 15.97 1.68 26.72
CA ARG A 214 14.82 2.53 27.05
C ARG A 214 14.79 3.75 26.14
N LEU A 215 15.91 4.47 26.03
CA LEU A 215 15.99 5.64 25.14
C LEU A 215 15.87 5.25 23.67
N PHE A 216 16.47 4.13 23.26
CA PHE A 216 16.31 3.58 21.92
C PHE A 216 14.84 3.40 21.57
N ARG A 217 14.07 2.70 22.43
CA ARG A 217 12.63 2.48 22.24
C ARG A 217 11.84 3.78 22.24
N THR A 218 12.09 4.69 23.18
CA THR A 218 11.40 5.99 23.23
C THR A 218 11.59 6.78 21.93
N TYR A 219 12.82 6.88 21.41
CA TYR A 219 13.06 7.60 20.15
C TYR A 219 12.50 6.85 18.94
N ASP A 220 12.49 5.51 18.97
CA ASP A 220 11.87 4.71 17.92
C ASP A 220 10.34 4.93 17.85
N HIS A 221 9.68 4.90 19.00
CA HIS A 221 8.26 5.20 19.13
C HIS A 221 7.92 6.61 18.66
N ARG A 222 8.68 7.63 19.08
CA ARG A 222 8.46 9.02 18.63
C ARG A 222 8.67 9.19 17.12
N GLN A 223 9.75 8.66 16.55
CA GLN A 223 9.97 8.80 15.11
C GLN A 223 8.92 8.05 14.29
N ASN A 224 8.41 6.90 14.77
CA ASN A 224 7.33 6.15 14.13
C ASN A 224 6.02 6.95 14.11
N ALA A 225 5.67 7.62 15.21
CA ALA A 225 4.49 8.49 15.23
C ALA A 225 4.58 9.61 14.18
N LEU A 226 5.74 10.27 14.08
CA LEU A 226 5.96 11.32 13.10
C LEU A 226 6.02 10.78 11.66
N LYS A 227 6.56 9.57 11.46
CA LYS A 227 6.54 8.88 10.16
C LYS A 227 5.11 8.77 9.64
N TRP A 228 4.19 8.27 10.46
CA TRP A 228 2.80 8.12 10.06
C TRP A 228 2.12 9.45 9.75
N MET A 229 2.40 10.50 10.54
CA MET A 229 1.93 11.85 10.23
C MET A 229 2.39 12.33 8.84
N LEU A 230 3.66 12.12 8.51
CA LEU A 230 4.24 12.52 7.23
C LEU A 230 3.75 11.67 6.05
N VAL A 231 3.53 10.37 6.24
CA VAL A 231 2.97 9.50 5.18
C VAL A 231 1.55 9.91 4.80
N SER A 232 0.76 10.45 5.73
CA SER A 232 -0.61 10.89 5.45
C SER A 232 -0.74 12.33 4.97
N CYS A 233 0.31 13.15 5.08
CA CYS A 233 0.19 14.58 4.75
C CYS A 233 -0.11 14.84 3.28
N PHE A 234 0.44 14.01 2.40
CA PHE A 234 0.20 14.07 0.96
C PHE A 234 -1.24 13.75 0.57
N GLY A 235 -1.79 12.64 1.08
CA GLY A 235 -3.19 12.31 0.85
C GLY A 235 -4.14 13.35 1.45
N TYR A 236 -3.79 13.90 2.61
CA TYR A 236 -4.57 14.95 3.26
C TYR A 236 -4.57 16.26 2.46
N LEU A 237 -3.45 16.61 1.80
CA LEU A 237 -3.36 17.81 0.95
C LEU A 237 -4.37 17.78 -0.21
N GLY A 238 -4.59 16.62 -0.82
CA GLY A 238 -5.59 16.41 -1.88
C GLY A 238 -7.01 16.11 -1.38
N TYR A 239 -7.22 16.02 -0.07
CA TYR A 239 -8.52 15.61 0.46
C TYR A 239 -9.55 16.75 0.36
N LYS A 240 -10.69 16.47 -0.29
CA LYS A 240 -11.75 17.47 -0.54
C LYS A 240 -12.22 18.18 0.72
N ASN A 241 -12.28 17.50 1.88
CA ASN A 241 -12.75 18.09 3.14
C ASN A 241 -11.61 18.60 4.05
N ALA A 242 -10.33 18.44 3.67
CA ALA A 242 -9.21 18.99 4.43
C ALA A 242 -9.24 20.51 4.40
N ARG A 243 -9.30 21.18 5.57
CA ARG A 243 -9.44 22.64 5.67
C ARG A 243 -8.34 23.41 4.94
N PHE A 244 -7.11 22.92 5.04
CA PHE A 244 -5.95 23.44 4.34
C PHE A 244 -5.44 22.42 3.29
N GLY A 245 -6.37 21.81 2.57
CA GLY A 245 -6.08 21.00 1.38
C GLY A 245 -6.51 21.71 0.09
N LYS A 246 -5.86 21.41 -1.03
CA LYS A 246 -6.18 21.92 -2.36
C LYS A 246 -5.63 20.95 -3.41
N ILE A 247 -6.44 20.60 -4.42
CA ILE A 247 -6.06 19.60 -5.42
C ILE A 247 -4.83 20.06 -6.22
N GLU A 248 -4.73 21.34 -6.57
CA GLU A 248 -3.56 21.91 -7.26
C GLU A 248 -2.28 21.80 -6.44
N ALA A 249 -2.37 21.88 -5.12
CA ALA A 249 -1.22 21.67 -4.25
C ALA A 249 -0.80 20.18 -4.24
N HIS A 250 -1.76 19.26 -4.27
CA HIS A 250 -1.48 17.82 -4.39
C HIS A 250 -0.84 17.48 -5.74
N GLU A 251 -1.36 18.02 -6.84
CA GLU A 251 -0.80 17.88 -8.20
C GLU A 251 0.62 18.45 -8.28
N SER A 252 0.88 19.61 -7.66
CA SER A 252 2.20 20.22 -7.62
C SER A 252 3.24 19.32 -6.95
N VAL A 253 2.87 18.64 -5.86
CA VAL A 253 3.78 17.69 -5.20
C VAL A 253 4.09 16.50 -6.11
N ASN A 254 3.10 15.97 -6.84
CA ASN A 254 3.34 14.90 -7.82
C ASN A 254 4.22 15.38 -8.98
N ALA A 255 4.05 16.61 -9.46
CA ALA A 255 4.89 17.16 -10.52
C ALA A 255 6.36 17.29 -10.08
N PHE A 256 6.62 17.86 -8.91
CA PHE A 256 7.96 17.92 -8.35
C PHE A 256 8.56 16.54 -8.07
N SER A 257 7.73 15.55 -7.69
CA SER A 257 8.24 14.20 -7.46
C SER A 257 8.65 13.51 -8.75
N ARG A 258 7.86 13.64 -9.82
CA ARG A 258 8.25 13.15 -11.16
C ARG A 258 9.55 13.79 -11.63
N ASP A 259 9.66 15.11 -11.50
CA ASP A 259 10.85 15.88 -11.86
C ASP A 259 12.11 15.39 -11.11
N ALA A 260 12.00 15.14 -9.80
CA ALA A 260 13.11 14.61 -9.01
C ALA A 260 13.54 13.19 -9.43
N ILE A 261 12.60 12.30 -9.77
CA ILE A 261 12.94 10.95 -10.26
C ILE A 261 13.55 11.01 -11.67
N LEU A 262 13.05 11.89 -12.54
CA LEU A 262 13.63 12.10 -13.87
C LEU A 262 15.05 12.68 -13.77
N THR A 263 15.26 13.66 -12.90
CA THR A 263 16.61 14.18 -12.61
C THR A 263 17.53 13.09 -12.06
N ALA A 264 17.04 12.24 -11.14
CA ALA A 264 17.80 11.12 -10.62
C ALA A 264 18.17 10.10 -11.71
N LYS A 265 17.25 9.86 -12.66
CA LYS A 265 17.50 9.00 -13.83
C LYS A 265 18.59 9.56 -14.72
N GLU A 266 18.51 10.84 -15.09
CA GLU A 266 19.49 11.51 -15.95
C GLU A 266 20.89 11.43 -15.35
N ILE A 267 21.04 11.81 -14.08
CA ILE A 267 22.32 11.75 -13.36
C ILE A 267 22.84 10.30 -13.29
N ALA A 268 21.97 9.33 -12.99
CA ALA A 268 22.36 7.92 -12.95
C ALA A 268 22.87 7.42 -14.31
N GLU A 269 22.16 7.73 -15.39
CA GLU A 269 22.53 7.32 -16.75
C GLU A 269 23.82 7.99 -17.24
N GLU A 270 24.04 9.27 -16.93
CA GLU A 270 25.31 9.97 -17.18
C GLU A 270 26.50 9.31 -16.48
N ARG A 271 26.29 8.73 -15.30
CA ARG A 271 27.31 8.01 -14.51
C ARG A 271 27.44 6.53 -14.89
N GLY A 272 26.75 6.08 -15.94
CA GLY A 272 26.79 4.72 -16.46
C GLY A 272 25.94 3.71 -15.69
N PHE A 273 25.02 4.17 -14.84
CA PHE A 273 24.03 3.30 -14.22
C PHE A 273 22.82 3.14 -15.13
N ARG A 274 22.27 1.93 -15.17
CA ARG A 274 21.00 1.65 -15.84
C ARG A 274 19.87 1.67 -14.83
N MET A 275 18.85 2.51 -15.08
CA MET A 275 17.61 2.45 -14.31
C MET A 275 16.77 1.26 -14.76
N LEU A 276 16.55 0.30 -13.85
CA LEU A 276 15.71 -0.87 -14.11
C LEU A 276 14.25 -0.61 -13.72
N HIS A 277 14.04 0.10 -12.62
CA HIS A 277 12.73 0.32 -12.05
C HIS A 277 12.69 1.65 -11.31
N ALA A 278 11.51 2.26 -11.22
CA ALA A 278 11.23 3.28 -10.22
C ALA A 278 9.75 3.22 -9.85
N ILE A 279 9.47 3.50 -8.58
CA ILE A 279 8.11 3.62 -8.06
C ILE A 279 8.12 4.79 -7.09
N ILE A 280 7.44 5.88 -7.46
CA ILE A 280 7.19 7.04 -6.60
C ILE A 280 8.51 7.65 -6.07
N ASP A 281 8.98 7.23 -4.90
CA ASP A 281 10.14 7.73 -4.17
C ASP A 281 11.33 6.76 -4.18
N CYS A 282 11.20 5.59 -4.79
CA CYS A 282 12.27 4.59 -4.88
C CYS A 282 12.73 4.38 -6.34
N VAL A 283 14.04 4.17 -6.53
CA VAL A 283 14.67 3.81 -7.80
C VAL A 283 15.54 2.57 -7.66
N TRP A 284 15.55 1.71 -8.69
CA TRP A 284 16.43 0.54 -8.78
C TRP A 284 17.42 0.73 -9.90
N LEU A 285 18.70 0.74 -9.54
CA LEU A 285 19.80 1.06 -10.44
C LEU A 285 20.78 -0.11 -10.52
N LYS A 286 21.24 -0.42 -11.72
CA LYS A 286 22.21 -1.48 -11.98
C LYS A 286 23.44 -0.91 -12.67
N LYS A 287 24.62 -1.25 -12.16
CA LYS A 287 25.92 -1.02 -12.79
C LYS A 287 26.85 -2.16 -12.42
N GLN A 288 27.41 -2.82 -13.43
CA GLN A 288 28.25 -4.00 -13.24
C GLN A 288 29.51 -3.61 -12.45
N GLY A 289 29.82 -4.39 -11.40
CA GLY A 289 30.99 -4.14 -10.55
C GLY A 289 30.89 -2.90 -9.65
N ALA A 290 29.72 -2.25 -9.58
CA ALA A 290 29.56 -1.04 -8.78
C ALA A 290 29.70 -1.32 -7.27
N THR A 291 30.46 -0.46 -6.61
CA THR A 291 30.65 -0.51 -5.15
C THR A 291 29.58 0.29 -4.40
N GLU A 292 29.36 0.00 -3.13
CA GLU A 292 28.46 0.80 -2.28
C GLU A 292 28.87 2.29 -2.25
N GLN A 293 30.17 2.58 -2.25
CA GLN A 293 30.70 3.95 -2.28
C GLN A 293 30.32 4.71 -3.55
N GLU A 294 30.26 4.04 -4.70
CA GLU A 294 29.79 4.66 -5.95
C GLU A 294 28.30 5.02 -5.88
N TYR A 295 27.48 4.13 -5.31
CA TYR A 295 26.06 4.42 -5.09
C TYR A 295 25.86 5.56 -4.08
N GLU A 296 26.64 5.60 -3.00
CA GLU A 296 26.61 6.71 -2.03
C GLU A 296 27.05 8.05 -2.66
N HIS A 297 28.05 8.03 -3.56
CA HIS A 297 28.44 9.21 -4.31
C HIS A 297 27.31 9.69 -5.23
N LEU A 298 26.68 8.77 -5.96
CA LEU A 298 25.51 9.06 -6.79
C LEU A 298 24.37 9.67 -5.96
N CYS A 299 24.08 9.11 -4.78
CA CYS A 299 23.07 9.66 -3.87
C CYS A 299 23.35 11.12 -3.49
N ARG A 300 24.61 11.48 -3.20
CA ARG A 300 25.00 12.87 -2.87
C ARG A 300 24.79 13.82 -4.05
N GLU A 301 25.11 13.37 -5.26
CA GLU A 301 24.93 14.17 -6.47
C GLU A 301 23.44 14.40 -6.78
N ILE A 302 22.62 13.35 -6.70
CA ILE A 302 21.16 13.43 -6.84
C ILE A 302 20.58 14.37 -5.78
N ALA A 303 20.98 14.23 -4.52
CA ALA A 303 20.49 15.08 -3.43
C ALA A 303 20.85 16.56 -3.65
N SER A 304 22.08 16.85 -4.11
CA SER A 304 22.52 18.21 -4.41
C SER A 304 21.73 18.86 -5.55
N ARG A 305 21.27 18.08 -6.53
CA ARG A 305 20.53 18.57 -7.70
C ARG A 305 19.04 18.69 -7.45
N THR A 306 18.45 17.72 -6.77
CA THR A 306 17.00 17.67 -6.49
C THR A 306 16.61 18.50 -5.27
N GLY A 307 17.56 18.70 -4.33
CA GLY A 307 17.29 19.29 -3.01
C GLY A 307 16.58 18.32 -2.05
N ILE A 308 16.56 17.02 -2.36
CA ILE A 308 15.91 15.99 -1.54
C ILE A 308 16.92 14.89 -1.26
N ASP A 309 17.14 14.58 0.02
CA ASP A 309 18.02 13.50 0.42
C ASP A 309 17.53 12.15 -0.15
N ILE A 310 18.46 11.38 -0.72
CA ILE A 310 18.26 10.01 -1.18
C ILE A 310 19.31 9.11 -0.54
N SER A 311 18.95 7.90 -0.15
CA SER A 311 19.85 6.94 0.50
C SER A 311 19.85 5.59 -0.18
N LEU A 312 21.01 4.93 -0.15
CA LEU A 312 21.14 3.52 -0.53
C LEU A 312 20.48 2.65 0.55
N GLU A 313 19.41 1.94 0.19
CA GLU A 313 18.77 0.96 1.08
C GLU A 313 19.56 -0.35 1.11
N GLY A 314 20.07 -0.78 -0.05
CA GLY A 314 20.92 -1.95 -0.15
C GLY A 314 21.12 -2.42 -1.59
N ILE A 315 22.06 -3.35 -1.78
CA ILE A 315 22.33 -4.00 -3.06
C ILE A 315 21.82 -5.44 -3.01
N TYR A 316 21.01 -5.84 -3.97
CA TYR A 316 20.48 -7.19 -4.11
C TYR A 316 21.55 -8.16 -4.60
N SER A 317 21.64 -9.32 -3.95
CA SER A 317 22.25 -10.51 -4.55
C SER A 317 21.42 -10.96 -5.74
N TRP A 318 20.10 -11.01 -5.53
CA TRP A 318 19.12 -11.19 -6.59
C TRP A 318 17.80 -10.50 -6.21
N ILE A 319 17.07 -10.04 -7.22
CA ILE A 319 15.71 -9.52 -7.12
C ILE A 319 14.85 -10.10 -8.26
N LEU A 320 13.65 -10.54 -7.92
CA LEU A 320 12.63 -11.02 -8.83
C LEU A 320 11.56 -9.95 -9.02
N PHE A 321 11.31 -9.60 -10.28
CA PHE A 321 10.13 -8.86 -10.72
C PHE A 321 9.17 -9.83 -11.42
N PRO A 322 8.15 -10.35 -10.73
CA PRO A 322 7.25 -11.36 -11.28
C PRO A 322 6.26 -10.76 -12.29
N ALA A 323 5.79 -11.62 -13.19
CA ALA A 323 4.72 -11.30 -14.12
C ALA A 323 3.42 -10.90 -13.41
N SER A 324 2.63 -10.04 -14.05
CA SER A 324 1.29 -9.65 -13.61
C SER A 324 0.36 -10.86 -13.65
N LYS A 325 -0.62 -10.89 -12.74
CA LYS A 325 -1.64 -11.94 -12.71
C LYS A 325 -2.64 -11.85 -13.86
N LEU A 326 -2.79 -10.66 -14.44
CA LEU A 326 -3.73 -10.40 -15.53
C LEU A 326 -3.10 -10.60 -16.90
N ASP A 327 -1.83 -10.26 -17.02
CA ASP A 327 -1.09 -10.34 -18.27
C ASP A 327 0.35 -10.83 -17.97
N PRO A 328 0.69 -12.08 -18.35
CA PRO A 328 2.02 -12.63 -18.14
C PRO A 328 3.15 -11.86 -18.83
N ALA A 329 2.85 -11.00 -19.81
CA ALA A 329 3.85 -10.24 -20.56
C ALA A 329 4.32 -8.96 -19.86
N ILE A 330 3.62 -8.51 -18.81
CA ILE A 330 3.94 -7.28 -18.09
C ILE A 330 4.19 -7.54 -16.61
N THR A 331 4.98 -6.68 -15.97
CA THR A 331 5.19 -6.69 -14.52
C THR A 331 4.19 -5.78 -13.81
N THR A 332 4.09 -5.91 -12.49
CA THR A 332 3.40 -4.91 -11.65
C THR A 332 4.44 -4.21 -10.79
N ALA A 333 4.48 -2.88 -10.82
CA ALA A 333 5.44 -2.08 -10.06
C ALA A 333 5.57 -2.52 -8.58
N ASN A 334 4.44 -2.67 -7.87
CA ASN A 334 4.45 -3.00 -6.45
C ASN A 334 4.65 -4.50 -6.13
N ARG A 335 5.11 -5.31 -7.09
CA ARG A 335 5.37 -6.75 -6.89
C ARG A 335 6.84 -7.02 -7.16
N TYR A 336 7.58 -7.36 -6.12
CA TYR A 336 8.97 -7.79 -6.22
C TYR A 336 9.42 -8.51 -4.94
N THR A 337 10.44 -9.35 -5.05
CA THR A 337 11.09 -9.99 -3.88
C THR A 337 12.57 -10.18 -4.14
N GLY A 338 13.41 -10.06 -3.12
CA GLY A 338 14.85 -10.24 -3.31
C GLY A 338 15.62 -10.26 -2.00
N TRP A 339 16.78 -10.91 -2.02
CA TRP A 339 17.73 -10.88 -0.90
C TRP A 339 18.83 -9.87 -1.16
N TYR A 340 19.04 -8.98 -0.20
CA TYR A 340 20.19 -8.10 -0.20
C TYR A 340 21.48 -8.87 0.08
N ARG A 341 22.61 -8.32 -0.37
CA ARG A 341 23.96 -8.84 -0.05
C ARG A 341 24.23 -8.89 1.46
N HIS A 342 23.63 -7.98 2.22
CA HIS A 342 23.69 -7.97 3.68
C HIS A 342 22.73 -8.98 4.37
N GLY A 343 22.08 -9.85 3.60
CA GLY A 343 21.32 -10.99 4.13
C GLY A 343 19.91 -10.67 4.61
N GLU A 344 19.32 -9.52 4.24
CA GLU A 344 17.91 -9.24 4.53
C GLU A 344 17.03 -9.56 3.30
N LEU A 345 15.87 -10.16 3.55
CA LEU A 345 14.87 -10.45 2.54
C LEU A 345 13.85 -9.31 2.45
N LYS A 346 13.67 -8.76 1.25
CA LYS A 346 12.57 -7.83 0.94
C LYS A 346 11.49 -8.53 0.14
N VAL A 347 10.25 -8.45 0.61
CA VAL A 347 9.07 -9.01 -0.07
C VAL A 347 7.99 -7.92 -0.21
N ARG A 348 7.54 -7.69 -1.44
CA ARG A 348 6.46 -6.75 -1.78
C ARG A 348 5.48 -7.39 -2.76
N GLY A 349 4.19 -7.34 -2.43
CA GLY A 349 3.12 -7.77 -3.33
C GLY A 349 3.01 -9.28 -3.61
N LEU A 350 3.88 -10.10 -3.04
CA LEU A 350 3.81 -11.57 -3.07
C LEU A 350 2.82 -12.12 -2.03
N GLU A 351 2.31 -13.33 -2.31
CA GLU A 351 1.35 -14.08 -1.50
C GLU A 351 1.80 -14.24 -0.03
N ALA A 352 3.10 -14.44 0.21
CA ALA A 352 3.72 -14.60 1.53
C ALA A 352 3.41 -13.43 2.49
N ARG A 353 3.25 -12.21 1.96
CA ARG A 353 2.96 -10.99 2.75
C ARG A 353 1.50 -10.53 2.65
N ARG A 354 0.69 -11.14 1.80
CA ARG A 354 -0.69 -10.71 1.54
C ARG A 354 -1.65 -11.13 2.64
N ARG A 355 -2.44 -10.19 3.17
CA ARG A 355 -3.41 -10.48 4.25
C ARG A 355 -4.52 -11.43 3.82
N ASP A 356 -4.87 -11.42 2.54
CA ASP A 356 -5.92 -12.23 1.93
C ASP A 356 -5.45 -13.62 1.46
N THR A 357 -4.18 -13.97 1.70
CA THR A 357 -3.63 -15.29 1.38
C THR A 357 -3.68 -16.19 2.63
N PRO A 358 -4.12 -17.46 2.51
CA PRO A 358 -4.11 -18.44 3.60
C PRO A 358 -2.72 -18.67 4.19
N LYS A 359 -2.65 -19.00 5.48
CA LYS A 359 -1.39 -19.31 6.16
C LYS A 359 -0.64 -20.45 5.47
N PHE A 360 -1.34 -21.48 5.03
CA PHE A 360 -0.77 -22.63 4.32
C PHE A 360 0.08 -22.23 3.12
N ILE A 361 -0.44 -21.35 2.26
CA ILE A 361 0.25 -20.87 1.06
C ILE A 361 1.41 -19.95 1.42
N LYS A 362 1.26 -19.13 2.48
CA LYS A 362 2.35 -18.30 3.01
C LYS A 362 3.50 -19.16 3.50
N THR A 363 3.23 -20.25 4.21
CA THR A 363 4.25 -21.19 4.68
C THR A 363 5.04 -21.76 3.51
N MET A 364 4.36 -22.28 2.48
CA MET A 364 5.02 -22.79 1.27
C MET A 364 5.91 -21.72 0.61
N GLN A 365 5.37 -20.55 0.30
CA GLN A 365 6.11 -19.52 -0.41
C GLN A 365 7.25 -18.94 0.45
N THR A 366 7.10 -18.92 1.78
CA THR A 366 8.17 -18.52 2.71
C THR A 366 9.29 -19.56 2.71
N ALA A 367 8.97 -20.85 2.76
CA ALA A 367 9.97 -21.92 2.66
C ALA A 367 10.73 -21.87 1.33
N MET A 368 10.03 -21.54 0.22
CA MET A 368 10.68 -21.31 -1.07
C MET A 368 11.67 -20.11 -1.02
N LEU A 369 11.29 -19.01 -0.38
CA LEU A 369 12.16 -17.83 -0.25
C LEU A 369 13.37 -18.10 0.66
N GLU A 370 13.18 -18.88 1.73
CA GLU A 370 14.24 -19.31 2.65
C GLU A 370 15.23 -20.27 1.98
N ALA A 371 14.75 -21.18 1.13
CA ALA A 371 15.62 -22.05 0.32
C ALA A 371 16.57 -21.26 -0.59
N LEU A 372 16.18 -20.03 -0.97
CA LEU A 372 16.98 -19.11 -1.79
C LEU A 372 17.83 -18.12 -0.97
N ALA A 373 17.85 -18.18 0.36
CA ALA A 373 18.57 -17.23 1.21
C ALA A 373 20.09 -17.24 1.01
N SER A 374 20.63 -18.41 0.66
CA SER A 374 22.06 -18.62 0.39
C SER A 374 22.48 -18.29 -1.04
N ALA A 375 21.52 -18.11 -1.96
CA ALA A 375 21.82 -17.78 -3.35
C ALA A 375 22.41 -16.36 -3.47
N ARG A 376 23.54 -16.25 -4.17
CA ARG A 376 24.28 -15.00 -4.38
C ARG A 376 24.23 -14.49 -5.81
N SER A 377 23.78 -15.32 -6.75
CA SER A 377 23.61 -14.99 -8.17
C SER A 377 22.27 -15.51 -8.70
N VAL A 378 21.88 -15.09 -9.92
CA VAL A 378 20.71 -15.69 -10.60
C VAL A 378 20.95 -17.17 -10.93
N ALA A 379 22.19 -17.56 -11.24
CA ALA A 379 22.55 -18.96 -11.48
C ALA A 379 22.34 -19.82 -10.22
N ASP A 380 22.73 -19.32 -9.04
CA ASP A 380 22.50 -20.02 -7.77
C ASP A 380 20.99 -20.20 -7.50
N VAL A 381 20.15 -19.24 -7.93
CA VAL A 381 18.69 -19.39 -7.81
C VAL A 381 18.18 -20.51 -8.73
N GLU A 382 18.69 -20.58 -9.96
CA GLU A 382 18.34 -21.61 -10.93
C GLU A 382 18.72 -23.02 -10.43
N GLU A 383 19.90 -23.17 -9.84
CA GLU A 383 20.36 -24.44 -9.23
C GLU A 383 19.44 -24.92 -8.09
N ARG A 384 18.70 -24.02 -7.45
CA ARG A 384 17.77 -24.33 -6.36
C ARG A 384 16.35 -24.65 -6.84
N VAL A 385 16.05 -24.49 -8.12
CA VAL A 385 14.73 -24.79 -8.69
C VAL A 385 14.23 -26.21 -8.34
N PRO A 386 15.05 -27.28 -8.39
CA PRO A 386 14.60 -28.62 -7.97
C PRO A 386 14.11 -28.64 -6.51
N GLN A 387 14.85 -28.02 -5.60
CA GLN A 387 14.48 -27.90 -4.19
C GLN A 387 13.16 -27.13 -4.03
N LEU A 388 12.93 -26.07 -4.81
CA LEU A 388 11.67 -25.33 -4.80
C LEU A 388 10.49 -26.18 -5.29
N LEU A 389 10.69 -26.98 -6.33
CA LEU A 389 9.67 -27.89 -6.85
C LEU A 389 9.31 -28.98 -5.83
N ASP A 390 10.27 -29.47 -5.06
CA ASP A 390 10.01 -30.44 -3.98
C ASP A 390 9.15 -29.83 -2.87
N ILE A 391 9.42 -28.58 -2.46
CA ILE A 391 8.59 -27.86 -1.49
C ILE A 391 7.15 -27.76 -1.99
N VAL A 392 6.96 -27.36 -3.26
CA VAL A 392 5.63 -27.26 -3.88
C VAL A 392 4.94 -28.63 -3.92
N ARG A 393 5.68 -29.69 -4.30
CA ARG A 393 5.18 -31.07 -4.36
C ARG A 393 4.67 -31.54 -3.01
N SER A 394 5.44 -31.34 -1.93
CA SER A 394 5.03 -31.73 -0.59
C SER A 394 3.75 -31.02 -0.13
N HIS A 395 3.62 -29.71 -0.41
CA HIS A 395 2.41 -28.96 -0.04
C HIS A 395 1.19 -29.37 -0.86
N VAL A 396 1.36 -29.61 -2.16
CA VAL A 396 0.26 -30.12 -3.01
C VAL A 396 -0.17 -31.52 -2.58
N ALA A 397 0.77 -32.41 -2.28
CA ALA A 397 0.47 -33.76 -1.79
C ALA A 397 -0.34 -33.72 -0.48
N LEU A 398 -0.02 -32.79 0.42
CA LEU A 398 -0.74 -32.61 1.69
C LEU A 398 -2.18 -32.12 1.50
N LEU A 399 -2.44 -31.27 0.51
CA LEU A 399 -3.79 -30.88 0.12
C LEU A 399 -4.55 -32.05 -0.50
N GLN A 400 -3.91 -32.79 -1.41
CA GLN A 400 -4.52 -33.90 -2.13
C GLN A 400 -4.83 -35.10 -1.23
N SER A 401 -4.04 -35.33 -0.18
CA SER A 401 -4.32 -36.36 0.82
C SER A 401 -5.44 -35.99 1.79
N GLY A 402 -5.94 -34.75 1.76
CA GLY A 402 -6.93 -34.24 2.71
C GLY A 402 -6.36 -33.94 4.10
N GLN A 403 -5.05 -34.07 4.31
CA GLN A 403 -4.42 -33.95 5.62
C GLN A 403 -3.97 -32.51 5.95
N ALA A 404 -4.07 -31.56 5.01
CA ALA A 404 -3.79 -30.17 5.32
C ALA A 404 -4.74 -29.66 6.41
N ASN A 405 -4.17 -28.99 7.42
CA ASN A 405 -4.95 -28.42 8.51
C ASN A 405 -5.88 -27.31 7.97
N PRO A 406 -7.22 -27.46 8.04
CA PRO A 406 -8.15 -26.45 7.54
C PRO A 406 -7.96 -25.08 8.17
N MET A 407 -7.44 -25.02 9.40
CA MET A 407 -7.18 -23.75 10.06
C MET A 407 -6.09 -22.92 9.42
N GLU A 408 -5.22 -23.54 8.62
CA GLU A 408 -4.23 -22.84 7.83
C GLU A 408 -4.75 -22.41 6.45
N LEU A 409 -5.94 -22.89 6.07
CA LEU A 409 -6.62 -22.60 4.80
C LEU A 409 -7.58 -21.40 4.89
N VAL A 410 -7.74 -20.79 6.07
CA VAL A 410 -8.63 -19.63 6.30
C VAL A 410 -8.24 -18.46 5.41
N LEU A 411 -9.23 -17.91 4.71
CA LEU A 411 -9.15 -16.68 3.94
C LEU A 411 -9.75 -15.52 4.73
N ARG A 412 -9.06 -14.38 4.72
CA ARG A 412 -9.57 -13.13 5.30
C ARG A 412 -9.88 -12.11 4.21
N ARG A 413 -11.07 -11.50 4.25
CA ARG A 413 -11.47 -10.42 3.32
C ARG A 413 -12.15 -9.27 4.04
N HIS A 414 -11.82 -8.04 3.66
CA HIS A 414 -12.54 -6.86 4.14
C HIS A 414 -13.84 -6.68 3.37
N LEU A 415 -14.91 -6.36 4.09
CA LEU A 415 -16.20 -6.01 3.51
C LEU A 415 -16.14 -4.57 3.00
N SER A 416 -16.58 -4.38 1.75
CA SER A 416 -16.68 -3.04 1.13
C SER A 416 -18.08 -2.45 1.20
N LYS A 417 -19.07 -3.24 1.62
CA LYS A 417 -20.50 -2.98 1.60
C LYS A 417 -21.16 -3.78 2.72
N GLU A 418 -22.36 -3.37 3.11
CA GLU A 418 -23.24 -4.13 3.98
C GLU A 418 -23.66 -5.45 3.32
N ALA A 419 -24.10 -6.44 4.11
CA ALA A 419 -24.41 -7.79 3.64
C ALA A 419 -25.54 -7.81 2.58
N ASP A 420 -26.53 -6.93 2.73
CA ASP A 420 -27.71 -6.77 1.87
C ASP A 420 -27.41 -6.00 0.57
N GLU A 421 -26.40 -5.13 0.57
CA GLU A 421 -25.97 -4.36 -0.61
C GLU A 421 -25.18 -5.18 -1.65
N TYR A 422 -24.78 -6.42 -1.32
CA TYR A 422 -24.13 -7.30 -2.30
C TYR A 422 -25.16 -7.94 -3.25
N THR A 423 -25.14 -7.49 -4.50
CA THR A 423 -25.97 -8.01 -5.59
C THR A 423 -25.41 -9.28 -6.25
N ASN A 424 -24.12 -9.56 -6.07
CA ASN A 424 -23.43 -10.70 -6.70
C ASN A 424 -23.24 -11.86 -5.72
N ASN A 425 -23.40 -13.11 -6.18
CA ASN A 425 -23.12 -14.35 -5.43
C ASN A 425 -21.62 -14.68 -5.32
N SER A 426 -20.83 -13.68 -4.94
CA SER A 426 -19.42 -13.85 -4.58
C SER A 426 -19.29 -14.57 -3.23
N MET A 427 -18.18 -15.25 -2.97
CA MET A 427 -17.94 -15.93 -1.68
C MET A 427 -18.07 -14.96 -0.50
N SER A 428 -17.58 -13.73 -0.64
CA SER A 428 -17.69 -12.70 0.39
C SER A 428 -19.15 -12.33 0.69
N ALA A 429 -19.99 -12.25 -0.34
CA ALA A 429 -21.41 -11.96 -0.17
C ALA A 429 -22.15 -13.12 0.51
N VAL A 430 -21.85 -14.37 0.12
CA VAL A 430 -22.44 -15.57 0.74
C VAL A 430 -22.08 -15.66 2.22
N VAL A 431 -20.79 -15.54 2.55
CA VAL A 431 -20.31 -15.57 3.94
C VAL A 431 -20.88 -14.41 4.75
N SER A 432 -20.93 -13.19 4.18
CA SER A 432 -21.49 -12.03 4.88
C SER A 432 -22.98 -12.20 5.21
N LYS A 433 -23.77 -12.82 4.33
CA LYS A 433 -25.19 -13.11 4.58
C LYS A 433 -25.37 -14.17 5.66
N LEU A 434 -24.59 -15.25 5.62
CA LEU A 434 -24.61 -16.29 6.66
C LEU A 434 -24.29 -15.74 8.05
N VAL A 435 -23.32 -14.83 8.16
CA VAL A 435 -22.98 -14.18 9.43
C VAL A 435 -24.10 -13.23 9.89
N ALA A 436 -24.73 -12.50 8.97
CA ALA A 436 -25.87 -11.63 9.27
C ALA A 436 -27.11 -12.42 9.74
N ASP A 437 -27.38 -13.57 9.13
CA ASP A 437 -28.49 -14.46 9.52
C ASP A 437 -28.32 -15.02 10.96
N MET A 438 -27.09 -15.03 11.50
CA MET A 438 -26.79 -15.36 12.89
C MET A 438 -27.01 -14.19 13.87
N GLY A 439 -27.45 -13.03 13.38
CA GLY A 439 -27.58 -11.81 14.17
C GLY A 439 -26.26 -11.07 14.41
N VAL A 440 -25.18 -11.44 13.70
CA VAL A 440 -23.91 -10.71 13.73
C VAL A 440 -23.86 -9.78 12.52
N HIS A 441 -24.02 -8.48 12.77
CA HIS A 441 -23.95 -7.46 11.73
C HIS A 441 -22.51 -6.95 11.62
N LEU A 442 -21.91 -7.11 10.44
CA LEU A 442 -20.58 -6.63 10.15
C LEU A 442 -20.63 -5.38 9.27
N ALA A 443 -20.01 -4.31 9.73
CA ALA A 443 -19.97 -3.03 9.03
C ALA A 443 -18.91 -3.04 7.90
N PRO A 444 -19.07 -2.19 6.86
CA PRO A 444 -18.06 -1.91 5.87
C PRO A 444 -16.74 -1.51 6.52
N GLY A 445 -15.66 -2.18 6.10
CA GLY A 445 -14.31 -2.04 6.65
C GLY A 445 -13.90 -3.14 7.63
N GLU A 446 -14.87 -3.82 8.25
CA GLU A 446 -14.60 -5.03 9.03
C GLU A 446 -14.18 -6.21 8.12
N SER A 447 -13.63 -7.26 8.71
CA SER A 447 -13.13 -8.42 7.98
C SER A 447 -13.88 -9.69 8.32
N ILE A 448 -14.21 -10.47 7.28
CA ILE A 448 -14.72 -11.83 7.40
C ILE A 448 -13.61 -12.85 7.20
N GLU A 449 -13.67 -13.92 7.97
CA GLU A 449 -12.81 -15.10 7.84
C GLU A 449 -13.64 -16.32 7.43
N PHE A 450 -13.18 -17.06 6.42
CA PHE A 450 -13.92 -18.20 5.89
C PHE A 450 -13.01 -19.24 5.23
N ILE A 451 -13.56 -20.45 5.03
CA ILE A 451 -12.93 -21.56 4.30
C ILE A 451 -13.75 -21.86 3.05
N ILE A 452 -13.10 -22.14 1.92
CA ILE A 452 -13.76 -22.54 0.68
C ILE A 452 -14.09 -24.03 0.76
N LEU A 453 -15.37 -24.37 0.56
CA LEU A 453 -15.85 -25.75 0.58
C LEU A 453 -16.06 -26.31 -0.84
N ASP A 454 -16.64 -25.50 -1.73
CA ASP A 454 -16.85 -25.83 -3.14
C ASP A 454 -17.00 -24.55 -3.97
N GLN A 455 -15.94 -24.13 -4.66
CA GLN A 455 -16.00 -22.96 -5.52
C GLN A 455 -17.00 -23.10 -6.68
N SER A 456 -17.24 -24.34 -7.15
CA SER A 456 -18.17 -24.60 -8.25
C SER A 456 -19.63 -24.35 -7.86
N GLY A 457 -19.95 -24.42 -6.57
CA GLY A 457 -21.30 -24.27 -6.03
C GLY A 457 -22.26 -25.38 -6.49
N LYS A 458 -21.73 -26.53 -6.92
CA LYS A 458 -22.52 -27.67 -7.43
C LYS A 458 -22.91 -28.64 -6.32
N ARG A 459 -22.16 -28.70 -5.22
CA ARG A 459 -22.53 -29.40 -3.98
C ARG A 459 -23.29 -28.41 -3.09
N LYS A 460 -24.51 -28.77 -2.63
CA LYS A 460 -25.41 -27.94 -1.78
C LYS A 460 -24.69 -27.32 -0.56
N PRO A 461 -25.13 -26.16 0.00
CA PRO A 461 -25.52 -24.90 -0.61
C PRO A 461 -24.45 -23.78 -0.43
N GLU A 462 -23.29 -24.06 0.17
CA GLU A 462 -22.35 -23.01 0.61
C GLU A 462 -21.01 -23.13 -0.11
N LYS A 463 -20.70 -22.16 -0.99
CA LYS A 463 -19.40 -22.08 -1.66
C LYS A 463 -18.24 -21.94 -0.67
N ALA A 464 -18.53 -21.30 0.46
CA ALA A 464 -17.60 -21.03 1.54
C ALA A 464 -18.39 -20.86 2.84
N LYS A 465 -17.75 -21.19 3.96
CA LYS A 465 -18.37 -21.12 5.30
C LYS A 465 -17.58 -20.17 6.21
N PRO A 466 -18.25 -19.27 6.96
CA PRO A 466 -17.59 -18.45 7.96
C PRO A 466 -16.84 -19.32 8.96
N LEU A 467 -15.66 -18.89 9.40
CA LEU A 467 -14.85 -19.66 10.33
C LEU A 467 -15.62 -20.01 11.63
N ALA A 468 -16.47 -19.10 12.10
CA ALA A 468 -17.30 -19.31 13.29
C ALA A 468 -18.31 -20.49 13.17
N LEU A 469 -18.66 -20.89 11.94
CA LEU A 469 -19.57 -22.00 11.66
C LEU A 469 -18.85 -23.25 11.13
N TYR A 470 -17.54 -23.16 10.91
CA TYR A 470 -16.78 -24.23 10.29
C TYR A 470 -16.57 -25.41 11.26
N ALA A 471 -16.85 -26.62 10.77
CA ALA A 471 -16.53 -27.87 11.44
C ALA A 471 -15.54 -28.67 10.57
N PHE A 472 -14.64 -29.44 11.18
CA PHE A 472 -13.59 -30.16 10.44
C PHE A 472 -14.18 -31.17 9.43
N GLU A 473 -15.38 -31.69 9.72
CA GLU A 473 -16.13 -32.61 8.87
C GLU A 473 -16.65 -31.95 7.59
N ASP A 474 -16.74 -30.61 7.53
CA ASP A 474 -17.13 -29.87 6.33
C ASP A 474 -16.08 -30.01 5.20
N GLY A 475 -14.84 -30.37 5.55
CA GLY A 475 -13.73 -30.49 4.60
C GLY A 475 -13.31 -29.15 3.99
N TYR A 476 -12.68 -29.18 2.82
CA TYR A 476 -12.30 -27.98 2.05
C TYR A 476 -12.14 -28.31 0.56
N ASP A 477 -12.18 -27.29 -0.28
CA ASP A 477 -12.02 -27.43 -1.73
C ASP A 477 -10.56 -27.68 -2.12
N ILE A 478 -10.17 -28.96 -2.16
CA ILE A 478 -8.81 -29.40 -2.53
C ILE A 478 -8.37 -28.80 -3.87
N GLU A 479 -9.25 -28.78 -4.88
CA GLU A 479 -8.91 -28.30 -6.23
C GLU A 479 -8.61 -26.79 -6.19
N GLN A 480 -9.46 -26.02 -5.53
CA GLN A 480 -9.29 -24.58 -5.45
C GLN A 480 -8.06 -24.18 -4.63
N TYR A 481 -7.80 -24.84 -3.50
CA TYR A 481 -6.59 -24.58 -2.71
C TYR A 481 -5.32 -25.04 -3.43
N THR A 482 -5.39 -26.12 -4.22
CA THR A 482 -4.29 -26.53 -5.10
C THR A 482 -4.00 -25.47 -6.16
N GLU A 483 -5.03 -24.95 -6.84
CA GLU A 483 -4.89 -23.88 -7.84
C GLU A 483 -4.28 -22.60 -7.23
N LEU A 484 -4.69 -22.21 -6.02
CA LEU A 484 -4.09 -21.08 -5.31
C LEU A 484 -2.62 -21.33 -4.95
N THR A 485 -2.29 -22.54 -4.54
CA THR A 485 -0.91 -22.96 -4.20
C THR A 485 -0.01 -22.90 -5.44
N LEU A 486 -0.46 -23.46 -6.57
CA LEU A 486 0.31 -23.45 -7.82
C LEU A 486 0.51 -22.03 -8.36
N ARG A 487 -0.48 -21.13 -8.25
CA ARG A 487 -0.32 -19.71 -8.63
C ARG A 487 0.74 -18.98 -7.79
N ALA A 488 0.81 -19.30 -6.49
CA ALA A 488 1.82 -18.74 -5.61
C ALA A 488 3.23 -19.26 -5.97
N ALA A 489 3.34 -20.55 -6.35
CA ALA A 489 4.58 -21.15 -6.81
C ALA A 489 5.03 -20.61 -8.19
N GLU A 490 4.11 -20.50 -9.15
CA GLU A 490 4.33 -19.95 -10.48
C GLU A 490 4.93 -18.53 -10.40
N THR A 491 4.49 -17.71 -9.44
CA THR A 491 5.04 -16.35 -9.25
C THR A 491 6.57 -16.34 -9.11
N MET A 492 7.16 -17.39 -8.52
CA MET A 492 8.62 -17.52 -8.38
C MET A 492 9.26 -18.34 -9.50
N LEU A 493 8.55 -19.33 -10.06
CA LEU A 493 9.13 -20.32 -10.98
C LEU A 493 8.88 -20.03 -12.47
N LEU A 494 7.96 -19.12 -12.79
CA LEU A 494 7.65 -18.72 -14.17
C LEU A 494 8.89 -18.24 -14.97
N PRO A 495 9.83 -17.47 -14.40
CA PRO A 495 11.06 -17.08 -15.11
C PRO A 495 11.91 -18.26 -15.58
N PHE A 496 11.81 -19.42 -14.91
CA PHE A 496 12.48 -20.67 -15.28
C PHE A 496 11.59 -21.58 -16.15
N GLY A 497 10.50 -21.04 -16.70
CA GLY A 497 9.59 -21.72 -17.60
C GLY A 497 8.60 -22.67 -16.92
N TYR A 498 8.36 -22.53 -15.61
CA TYR A 498 7.34 -23.30 -14.90
C TYR A 498 6.06 -22.47 -14.75
N SER A 499 5.24 -22.50 -15.81
CA SER A 499 3.85 -22.04 -15.70
C SER A 499 3.06 -22.97 -14.80
N LYS A 500 1.91 -22.50 -14.33
CA LYS A 500 0.97 -23.30 -13.56
C LYS A 500 0.58 -24.61 -14.26
N GLU A 501 0.39 -24.58 -15.58
CA GLU A 501 0.09 -25.77 -16.38
C GLU A 501 1.25 -26.77 -16.35
N LYS A 502 2.48 -26.30 -16.55
CA LYS A 502 3.68 -27.15 -16.44
C LYS A 502 3.87 -27.70 -15.02
N LEU A 503 3.56 -26.91 -13.99
CA LEU A 503 3.59 -27.40 -12.61
C LEU A 503 2.56 -28.51 -12.38
N LYS A 504 1.34 -28.41 -12.94
CA LYS A 504 0.34 -29.50 -12.89
C LYS A 504 0.87 -30.77 -13.55
N GLU A 505 1.51 -30.64 -14.72
CA GLU A 505 2.11 -31.76 -15.45
C GLU A 505 3.24 -32.42 -14.64
N CYS A 506 4.19 -31.63 -14.13
CA CYS A 506 5.32 -32.13 -13.34
C CYS A 506 4.89 -32.82 -12.03
N LEU A 507 3.76 -32.41 -11.46
CA LEU A 507 3.21 -32.95 -10.22
C LEU A 507 2.19 -34.08 -10.44
N GLY A 508 1.92 -34.47 -11.69
CA GLY A 508 0.98 -35.54 -12.02
C GLY A 508 -0.49 -35.23 -11.70
N ILE A 509 -0.86 -33.94 -11.68
CA ILE A 509 -2.22 -33.49 -11.34
C ILE A 509 -3.09 -33.58 -12.60
N THR A 510 -3.86 -34.65 -12.75
CA THR A 510 -4.81 -34.81 -13.87
C THR A 510 -6.07 -33.96 -13.67
N GLU A 511 -6.43 -33.11 -14.65
CA GLU A 511 -7.71 -32.39 -14.66
C GLU A 511 -8.89 -33.39 -14.76
N PRO A 512 -9.89 -33.35 -13.87
CA PRO A 512 -11.12 -34.09 -14.07
C PRO A 512 -11.92 -33.42 -15.21
N GLY A 513 -11.92 -34.01 -16.41
CA GLY A 513 -13.01 -33.78 -17.38
C GLY A 513 -12.68 -33.24 -18.77
N LYS A 514 -11.41 -33.17 -19.23
CA LYS A 514 -11.15 -33.02 -20.67
C LYS A 514 -11.04 -34.39 -21.33
N ARG A 515 -12.20 -34.96 -21.71
CA ARG A 515 -12.24 -35.93 -22.83
C ARG A 515 -11.48 -35.30 -23.99
N LYS A 516 -10.41 -35.96 -24.46
CA LYS A 516 -9.69 -35.63 -25.69
C LYS A 516 -10.71 -35.41 -26.82
N LYS A 517 -11.03 -34.15 -27.16
CA LYS A 517 -11.53 -33.86 -28.50
C LYS A 517 -10.33 -34.06 -29.43
N LYS A 518 -10.46 -35.01 -30.34
CA LYS A 518 -9.51 -35.24 -31.43
C LYS A 518 -9.11 -33.88 -32.01
N SER A 519 -7.81 -33.64 -32.11
CA SER A 519 -7.22 -32.48 -32.75
C SER A 519 -7.87 -32.28 -34.12
N ALA A 520 -8.56 -31.15 -34.29
CA ALA A 520 -8.76 -30.58 -35.61
C ALA A 520 -7.45 -29.84 -35.94
N THR A 521 -6.81 -30.27 -37.01
CA THR A 521 -5.61 -29.70 -37.61
C THR A 521 -5.72 -28.17 -37.68
N ILE A 522 -4.91 -27.47 -36.88
CA ILE A 522 -4.71 -26.03 -37.04
C ILE A 522 -3.64 -25.87 -38.12
N VAL A 523 -4.10 -25.44 -39.28
CA VAL A 523 -3.25 -24.93 -40.36
C VAL A 523 -2.46 -23.74 -39.81
N GLN A 524 -1.14 -23.81 -39.92
CA GLN A 524 -0.25 -22.67 -39.70
C GLN A 524 -0.74 -21.50 -40.56
N LYS A 525 -1.19 -20.42 -39.92
CA LYS A 525 -1.29 -19.11 -40.56
C LYS A 525 -0.15 -18.26 -39.99
N GLU A 526 0.79 -17.94 -40.85
CA GLU A 526 1.85 -16.97 -40.61
C GLU A 526 1.26 -15.67 -40.05
N LEU A 527 1.84 -15.18 -38.94
CA LEU A 527 1.55 -13.85 -38.43
C LEU A 527 2.22 -12.81 -39.33
N GLU A 528 1.47 -12.25 -40.26
CA GLU A 528 1.82 -10.96 -40.85
C GLU A 528 1.67 -9.84 -39.81
N PHE A 529 2.78 -9.15 -39.53
CA PHE A 529 2.80 -7.96 -38.69
C PHE A 529 2.09 -6.80 -39.39
N LYS A 530 0.93 -6.38 -38.85
CA LYS A 530 0.24 -5.15 -39.29
C LYS A 530 1.06 -3.90 -38.99
N THR A 531 1.10 -2.97 -39.95
CA THR A 531 1.91 -1.76 -39.88
C THR A 531 1.28 -0.70 -38.94
N PRO A 532 2.08 0.23 -38.37
CA PRO A 532 1.57 1.27 -37.47
C PRO A 532 0.47 2.17 -38.04
N ALA A 533 0.37 2.29 -39.37
CA ALA A 533 -0.67 3.07 -40.04
C ALA A 533 -2.06 2.41 -39.96
N GLU A 534 -2.12 1.09 -39.93
CA GLU A 534 -3.38 0.33 -39.86
C GLU A 534 -3.98 0.37 -38.45
N ARG A 535 -3.16 0.39 -37.40
CA ARG A 535 -3.61 0.57 -36.00
C ARG A 535 -4.25 1.94 -35.76
N ARG A 536 -3.72 3.00 -36.38
CA ARG A 536 -4.29 4.36 -36.25
C ARG A 536 -5.68 4.49 -36.87
N ARG A 537 -5.98 3.72 -37.92
CA ARG A 537 -7.33 3.70 -38.53
C ARG A 537 -8.36 3.02 -37.64
N GLU A 538 -8.00 1.92 -36.97
CA GLU A 538 -8.90 1.25 -36.01
C GLU A 538 -9.15 2.10 -34.75
N GLU A 539 -8.12 2.76 -34.22
CA GLU A 539 -8.28 3.67 -33.06
C GLU A 539 -9.19 4.86 -33.39
N SER A 540 -9.11 5.41 -34.61
CA SER A 540 -10.01 6.48 -35.08
C SER A 540 -11.48 6.02 -35.18
N ILE A 541 -11.74 4.75 -35.54
CA ILE A 541 -13.10 4.20 -35.66
C ILE A 541 -13.68 3.86 -34.28
N VAL A 542 -12.85 3.45 -33.32
CA VAL A 542 -13.25 3.23 -31.93
C VAL A 542 -13.54 4.55 -31.22
N PHE A 543 -12.77 5.61 -31.53
CA PHE A 543 -12.97 6.94 -30.98
C PHE A 543 -14.28 7.59 -31.49
N SER A 544 -14.60 7.47 -32.78
CA SER A 544 -15.86 8.01 -33.34
C SER A 544 -17.11 7.32 -32.77
N ARG A 545 -17.05 6.00 -32.53
CA ARG A 545 -18.13 5.24 -31.86
C ARG A 545 -18.30 5.58 -30.38
N ARG A 546 -17.26 6.09 -29.71
CA ARG A 546 -17.36 6.57 -28.32
C ARG A 546 -18.04 7.93 -28.24
N ILE A 547 -17.77 8.84 -29.17
CA ILE A 547 -18.41 10.16 -29.23
C ILE A 547 -19.91 10.03 -29.53
N SER A 548 -20.31 9.17 -30.48
CA SER A 548 -21.74 8.97 -30.81
C SER A 548 -22.57 8.38 -29.66
N ASN A 549 -21.93 7.65 -28.74
CA ASN A 549 -22.59 7.07 -27.56
C ASN A 549 -22.67 8.05 -26.39
N ILE A 550 -21.86 9.12 -26.39
CA ILE A 550 -21.91 10.20 -25.38
C ILE A 550 -23.04 11.18 -25.74
N ASP A 551 -23.22 11.54 -27.01
CA ASP A 551 -24.31 12.41 -27.44
C ASP A 551 -25.71 11.81 -27.18
N ARG A 552 -25.87 10.49 -27.34
CA ARG A 552 -27.12 9.79 -27.01
C ARG A 552 -27.47 9.75 -25.51
N ARG A 553 -26.51 10.03 -24.62
CA ARG A 553 -26.73 10.08 -23.17
C ARG A 553 -26.99 11.48 -22.64
N ILE A 554 -26.76 12.52 -23.43
CA ILE A 554 -26.98 13.92 -23.03
C ILE A 554 -28.39 14.41 -23.43
N GLN A 555 -29.10 13.69 -24.32
CA GLN A 555 -30.45 14.03 -24.79
C GLN A 555 -31.62 13.26 -24.13
N ASN A 556 -31.37 12.47 -23.08
CA ASN A 556 -32.43 11.75 -22.35
C ASN A 556 -32.44 12.10 -20.85
#